data_AF-A0A932C1N3-F1
#
_entry.id   AF-A0A932C1N3-F1
#
_cell.length_a   1.000
_cell.length_b   1.000
_cell.length_c   1.000
_cell.angle_alpha   90.00
_cell.angle_beta   90.00
_cell.angle_gamma   90.00
#
_symmetry.space_group_name_H-M   'P 1'
#
loop_
_entity.id
_entity.type
_entity.pdbx_description
1 polymer ?
#
loop_
_entity_poly.entity_id
_entity_poly.type
_entity_poly.pdbx_seq_one_letter_code
_entity_poly.pdbx_strand_id
1 'polypeptide(L)'
;MANSIAGGGMLLVFPALVGLGVPPIIANATSTVALWPGAIASMWGYRDELAGARAWAIRFAIPSVFGGLAGALLLIATPEDRFKQLVPWLVLAATLLFAAQQPVMSWLKRAPHPGGALVPPSIPFLLVQFGVAVYGGYFGAGAGILMLGMLGLMGLSNIHQMNGLKNWAALCFNGVAIATFVIGGVVDWSLVLALGVCAAGGGYAASRMAQRVPQAAVRALIIVIGLGYAGWLLVG
;
A
#
# COMPACT_ATOMS: atom_id res chain seq x y z
N MET A 1 -12.87 8.35 -9.09
CA MET A 1 -13.48 8.05 -7.77
C MET A 1 -12.92 6.80 -7.07
N ALA A 2 -11.77 6.24 -7.48
CA ALA A 2 -11.19 5.03 -6.86
C ALA A 2 -10.14 5.29 -5.75
N ASN A 3 -9.81 6.55 -5.47
CA ASN A 3 -8.52 6.88 -4.85
C ASN A 3 -8.49 6.91 -3.30
N SER A 4 -9.42 6.25 -2.62
CA SER A 4 -9.45 6.30 -1.14
C SER A 4 -9.80 4.98 -0.44
N ILE A 5 -10.11 3.93 -1.20
CA ILE A 5 -10.44 2.60 -0.63
C ILE A 5 -9.28 1.60 -0.84
N ALA A 6 -8.45 1.78 -1.87
CA ALA A 6 -7.42 0.82 -2.24
C ALA A 6 -6.28 0.63 -1.20
N GLY A 7 -6.02 1.60 -0.33
CA GLY A 7 -4.98 1.49 0.70
C GLY A 7 -5.43 0.87 2.03
N GLY A 8 -6.73 0.89 2.31
CA GLY A 8 -7.30 0.46 3.60
C GLY A 8 -7.60 -1.03 3.68
N GLY A 9 -7.73 -1.72 2.54
CA GLY A 9 -8.08 -3.15 2.52
C GLY A 9 -7.09 -4.03 3.27
N MET A 10 -5.79 -3.79 3.07
CA MET A 10 -4.74 -4.56 3.76
C MET A 10 -4.73 -4.31 5.28
N LEU A 11 -5.08 -3.10 5.72
CA LEU A 11 -5.21 -2.73 7.14
C LEU A 11 -6.36 -3.44 7.85
N LEU A 12 -7.34 -3.96 7.11
CA LEU A 12 -8.46 -4.72 7.66
C LEU A 12 -8.22 -6.23 7.54
N VAL A 13 -7.72 -6.68 6.39
CA VAL A 13 -7.54 -8.10 6.07
C VAL A 13 -6.44 -8.73 6.92
N PHE A 14 -5.31 -8.05 7.08
CA PHE A 14 -4.17 -8.61 7.80
C PHE A 14 -4.50 -8.89 9.29
N PRO A 15 -5.05 -7.93 10.07
CA PRO A 15 -5.50 -8.19 11.43
C PRO A 15 -6.53 -9.30 11.56
N ALA A 16 -7.48 -9.36 10.61
CA ALA A 16 -8.53 -10.37 10.61
C ALA A 16 -7.96 -11.78 10.44
N LEU A 17 -7.02 -11.98 9.51
CA LEU A 17 -6.38 -13.28 9.30
C LEU A 17 -5.58 -13.73 10.52
N VAL A 18 -4.80 -12.83 11.11
CA VAL A 18 -4.03 -13.17 12.32
C VAL A 18 -4.96 -13.46 13.51
N GLY A 19 -6.08 -12.73 13.62
CA GLY A 19 -7.13 -13.03 14.60
C GLY A 19 -7.80 -14.40 14.40
N LEU A 20 -7.80 -14.93 13.18
CA LEU A 20 -8.23 -16.30 12.85
C LEU A 20 -7.14 -17.37 13.08
N GLY A 21 -5.98 -16.98 13.62
CA GLY A 21 -4.88 -17.89 13.92
C GLY A 21 -3.93 -18.15 12.75
N VAL A 22 -4.06 -17.43 11.63
CA VAL A 22 -3.13 -17.56 10.50
C VAL A 22 -1.76 -16.97 10.87
N PRO A 23 -0.64 -17.68 10.60
CA PRO A 23 0.69 -17.14 10.85
C PRO A 23 0.88 -15.78 10.17
N PRO A 24 1.38 -14.76 10.89
CA PRO A 24 1.49 -13.40 10.37
C PRO A 24 2.22 -13.25 9.03
N ILE A 25 3.27 -14.04 8.77
CA ILE A 25 3.99 -14.01 7.48
C ILE A 25 3.06 -14.50 6.35
N ILE A 26 2.35 -15.61 6.58
CA ILE A 26 1.38 -16.17 5.63
C ILE A 26 0.22 -15.19 5.42
N ALA A 27 -0.29 -14.57 6.49
CA ALA A 27 -1.36 -13.58 6.40
C ALA A 27 -0.99 -12.37 5.54
N ASN A 28 0.23 -11.86 5.71
CA ASN A 28 0.76 -10.74 4.91
C ASN A 28 0.96 -11.15 3.44
N ALA A 29 1.67 -12.25 3.19
CA ALA A 29 1.92 -12.74 1.84
C ALA A 29 0.61 -13.01 1.07
N THR A 30 -0.30 -13.75 1.70
CA THR A 30 -1.63 -14.10 1.15
C THR A 30 -2.46 -12.86 0.84
N SER A 31 -2.53 -11.89 1.76
CA SER A 31 -3.31 -10.66 1.54
C SER A 31 -2.71 -9.80 0.43
N THR A 32 -1.38 -9.75 0.30
CA THR A 32 -0.69 -9.06 -0.78
C THR A 32 -1.05 -9.64 -2.14
N VAL A 33 -1.04 -10.98 -2.26
CA VAL A 33 -1.43 -11.69 -3.49
C VAL A 33 -2.91 -11.45 -3.81
N ALA A 34 -3.78 -11.59 -2.82
CA ALA A 34 -5.24 -11.47 -2.99
C ALA A 34 -5.67 -10.08 -3.47
N LEU A 35 -4.98 -9.03 -3.02
CA LEU A 35 -5.31 -7.64 -3.35
C LEU A 35 -4.63 -7.14 -4.64
N TRP A 36 -3.69 -7.89 -5.20
CA TRP A 36 -2.91 -7.48 -6.37
C TRP A 36 -3.73 -7.26 -7.65
N PRO A 37 -4.75 -8.07 -7.98
CA PRO A 37 -5.62 -7.80 -9.13
C PRO A 37 -6.29 -6.42 -9.06
N GLY A 38 -6.68 -5.99 -7.85
CA GLY A 38 -7.22 -4.65 -7.61
C GLY A 38 -6.18 -3.55 -7.84
N ALA A 39 -4.91 -3.80 -7.52
CA ALA A 39 -3.81 -2.88 -7.80
C ALA A 39 -3.54 -2.75 -9.31
N ILE A 40 -3.61 -3.85 -10.07
CA ILE A 40 -3.51 -3.83 -11.54
C ILE A 40 -4.64 -3.00 -12.13
N ALA A 41 -5.88 -3.25 -11.74
CA ALA A 41 -7.04 -2.48 -12.21
C ALA A 41 -6.91 -0.98 -11.87
N SER A 42 -6.42 -0.66 -10.67
CA SER A 42 -6.15 0.71 -10.24
C SER A 42 -5.04 1.38 -11.07
N MET A 43 -3.95 0.68 -11.37
CA MET A 43 -2.90 1.19 -12.26
C MET A 43 -3.44 1.42 -13.68
N TRP A 44 -4.23 0.48 -14.21
CA TRP A 44 -4.80 0.58 -15.55
C TRP A 44 -5.70 1.80 -15.69
N GLY A 45 -6.49 2.12 -14.66
CA GLY A 45 -7.32 3.33 -14.62
C GLY A 45 -6.54 4.65 -14.57
N TYR A 46 -5.24 4.61 -14.27
CA TYR A 46 -4.34 5.77 -14.23
C TYR A 46 -3.28 5.75 -15.34
N ARG A 47 -3.46 4.92 -16.37
CA ARG A 47 -2.46 4.70 -17.44
C ARG A 47 -2.23 5.96 -18.28
N ASP A 48 -3.27 6.75 -18.50
CA ASP A 48 -3.23 7.93 -19.37
C ASP A 48 -2.51 9.08 -18.65
N GLU A 49 -2.69 9.18 -17.33
CA GLU A 49 -1.96 10.08 -16.44
C GLU A 49 -0.47 9.73 -16.36
N LEU A 50 -0.13 8.44 -16.46
CA LEU A 50 1.26 7.97 -16.41
C LEU A 50 2.01 8.24 -17.72
N ALA A 51 1.31 8.36 -18.85
CA ALA A 51 1.92 8.66 -20.15
C ALA A 51 2.71 9.98 -20.12
N GLY A 52 2.19 10.99 -19.41
CA GLY A 52 2.87 12.28 -19.20
C GLY A 52 4.07 12.23 -18.24
N ALA A 53 4.27 11.11 -17.53
CA ALA A 53 5.32 10.92 -16.53
C ALA A 53 6.18 9.67 -16.79
N ARG A 54 6.25 9.18 -18.04
CA ARG A 54 6.90 7.90 -18.39
C ARG A 54 8.36 7.81 -17.95
N ALA A 55 9.13 8.89 -18.12
CA ALA A 55 10.54 8.92 -17.69
C ALA A 55 10.69 8.83 -16.16
N TRP A 56 9.72 9.37 -15.40
CA TRP A 56 9.64 9.19 -13.95
C TRP A 56 9.24 7.77 -13.60
N ALA A 57 8.23 7.21 -14.26
CA ALA A 57 7.77 5.84 -14.04
C ALA A 57 8.89 4.81 -14.20
N ILE A 58 9.70 4.93 -15.26
CA ILE A 58 10.85 4.03 -15.49
C ILE A 58 11.90 4.17 -14.39
N ARG A 59 12.27 5.41 -14.03
CA ARG A 59 13.27 5.66 -12.98
C ARG A 59 12.82 5.20 -11.59
N PHE A 60 11.52 5.26 -11.30
CA PHE A 60 10.94 4.76 -10.05
C PHE A 60 10.79 3.23 -10.03
N ALA A 61 10.63 2.60 -11.20
CA ALA A 61 10.47 1.15 -11.28
C ALA A 61 11.71 0.43 -10.73
N ILE A 62 12.91 0.89 -11.07
CA ILE A 62 14.19 0.28 -10.64
C ILE A 62 14.29 0.17 -9.11
N PRO A 63 14.31 1.27 -8.33
CA PRO A 63 14.37 1.19 -6.87
C PRO A 63 13.14 0.50 -6.28
N SER A 64 11.98 0.53 -6.95
CA SER A 64 10.79 -0.18 -6.48
C SER A 64 10.90 -1.69 -6.61
N VAL A 65 11.47 -2.18 -7.71
CA VAL A 65 11.72 -3.61 -7.95
C VAL A 65 12.75 -4.14 -6.96
N PHE A 66 13.91 -3.47 -6.86
CA PHE A 66 14.97 -3.91 -5.94
C PHE A 66 14.59 -3.73 -4.48
N GLY A 67 13.92 -2.63 -4.14
CA GLY A 67 13.40 -2.40 -2.79
C GLY A 67 12.33 -3.43 -2.43
N GLY A 68 11.37 -3.68 -3.32
CA GLY A 68 10.34 -4.70 -3.14
C GLY A 68 10.90 -6.10 -2.93
N LEU A 69 11.91 -6.47 -3.73
CA LEU A 69 12.65 -7.73 -3.56
C LEU A 69 13.32 -7.81 -2.19
N ALA A 70 14.08 -6.78 -1.81
CA ALA A 70 14.77 -6.73 -0.53
C ALA A 70 13.78 -6.81 0.64
N GLY A 71 12.66 -6.07 0.57
CA GLY A 71 11.59 -6.11 1.56
C GLY A 71 10.94 -7.49 1.69
N ALA A 72 10.63 -8.14 0.57
CA ALA A 72 10.02 -9.46 0.58
C ALA A 72 10.97 -10.55 1.10
N LEU A 73 12.25 -10.49 0.70
CA LEU A 73 13.28 -11.37 1.23
C LEU A 73 13.48 -11.15 2.74
N LEU A 74 13.47 -9.90 3.20
CA LEU A 74 13.50 -9.58 4.63
C LEU A 74 12.31 -10.17 5.36
N LEU A 75 11.10 -10.13 4.78
CA LEU A 75 9.92 -10.73 5.40
C LEU A 75 10.09 -12.23 5.57
N ILE A 76 10.48 -12.94 4.51
CA ILE A 76 10.67 -14.40 4.54
C ILE A 76 11.80 -14.80 5.48
N ALA A 77 12.88 -14.01 5.54
CA ALA A 77 14.01 -14.26 6.43
C ALA A 77 13.74 -13.87 7.89
N THR A 78 12.66 -13.13 8.18
CA THR A 78 12.33 -12.73 9.55
C THR A 78 11.69 -13.91 10.29
N PRO A 79 12.21 -14.32 11.47
CA PRO A 79 11.57 -15.34 12.28
C PRO A 79 10.14 -14.94 12.66
N GLU A 80 9.20 -15.90 12.65
CA GLU A 80 7.78 -15.63 12.90
C GLU A 80 7.54 -14.90 14.22
N ASP A 81 8.23 -15.29 15.30
CA ASP A 81 8.11 -14.64 16.61
C ASP A 81 8.52 -13.16 16.57
N ARG A 82 9.60 -12.86 15.84
CA ARG A 82 10.09 -11.49 15.68
C ARG A 82 9.12 -10.66 14.84
N PHE A 83 8.59 -11.24 13.76
CA PHE A 83 7.58 -10.55 12.96
C PHE A 83 6.31 -10.30 13.78
N LYS A 84 5.82 -11.28 14.53
CA LYS A 84 4.64 -11.15 15.42
C LYS A 84 4.79 -9.99 16.42
N GLN A 85 5.98 -9.80 16.99
CA GLN A 85 6.27 -8.66 17.87
C GLN A 85 6.32 -7.31 17.14
N LEU A 86 6.69 -7.29 15.86
CA LEU A 86 6.71 -6.09 15.02
C LEU A 86 5.32 -5.71 14.49
N VAL A 87 4.43 -6.68 14.30
CA VAL A 87 3.08 -6.48 13.76
C VAL A 87 2.30 -5.32 14.42
N PRO A 88 2.18 -5.22 15.76
CA PRO A 88 1.42 -4.13 16.37
C PRO A 88 1.97 -2.76 15.98
N TRP A 89 3.29 -2.62 15.95
CA TRP A 89 3.97 -1.38 15.56
C TRP A 89 3.77 -1.07 14.08
N LEU A 90 3.82 -2.09 13.21
CA LEU A 90 3.57 -1.95 11.77
C LEU A 90 2.13 -1.53 11.48
N VAL A 91 1.15 -2.17 12.15
CA VAL A 91 -0.27 -1.83 12.02
C VAL A 91 -0.53 -0.43 12.57
N LEU A 92 0.06 -0.07 13.71
CA LEU A 92 -0.07 1.27 14.28
C LEU A 92 0.54 2.33 13.36
N ALA A 93 1.76 2.11 12.85
CA ALA A 93 2.40 3.00 11.90
C ALA A 93 1.56 3.17 10.62
N ALA A 94 1.08 2.07 10.05
CA ALA A 94 0.24 2.10 8.86
C ALA A 94 -1.12 2.78 9.13
N THR A 95 -1.70 2.61 10.33
CA THR A 95 -2.92 3.29 10.77
C THR A 95 -2.69 4.79 10.95
N LEU A 96 -1.57 5.20 11.56
CA LEU A 96 -1.19 6.61 11.71
C LEU A 96 -0.93 7.26 10.35
N LEU A 97 -0.22 6.58 9.46
CA LEU A 97 -0.03 7.04 8.08
C LEU A 97 -1.39 7.18 7.38
N PHE A 98 -2.28 6.19 7.53
CA PHE A 98 -3.63 6.26 7.01
C PHE A 98 -4.41 7.44 7.59
N ALA A 99 -4.32 7.71 8.89
CA ALA A 99 -4.91 8.90 9.50
C ALA A 99 -4.29 10.20 8.95
N ALA A 100 -2.98 10.25 8.74
CA ALA A 100 -2.26 11.40 8.20
C ALA A 100 -2.53 11.65 6.70
N GLN A 101 -3.09 10.68 5.96
CA GLN A 101 -3.30 10.84 4.51
C GLN A 101 -4.14 12.08 4.14
N GLN A 102 -5.22 12.41 4.85
CA GLN A 102 -6.03 13.61 4.54
C GLN A 102 -5.32 14.93 4.82
N PRO A 103 -4.72 15.18 6.00
CA PRO A 103 -3.96 16.41 6.22
C PRO A 103 -2.77 16.53 5.26
N VAL A 104 -2.11 15.42 4.92
CA VAL A 104 -1.04 15.42 3.91
C VAL A 104 -1.59 15.80 2.54
N MET A 105 -2.67 15.16 2.07
CA MET A 105 -3.27 15.49 0.78
C MET A 105 -3.83 16.92 0.72
N SER A 106 -4.36 17.46 1.81
CA SER A 106 -4.89 18.82 1.87
C SER A 106 -3.77 19.87 1.90
N TRP A 107 -2.67 19.58 2.60
CA TRP A 107 -1.46 20.40 2.57
C TRP A 107 -0.85 20.44 1.16
N LEU A 108 -0.74 19.29 0.49
CA LEU A 108 -0.22 19.20 -0.88
C LEU A 108 -1.09 19.94 -1.90
N LYS A 109 -2.41 19.95 -1.72
CA LYS A 109 -3.33 20.77 -2.54
C LYS A 109 -3.10 22.27 -2.38
N ARG A 110 -2.62 22.73 -1.23
CA ARG A 110 -2.40 24.15 -0.90
C ARG A 110 -1.02 24.65 -1.31
N ALA A 111 -0.05 23.76 -1.52
CA ALA A 111 1.27 24.15 -1.99
C ALA A 111 1.16 24.82 -3.37
N PRO A 112 1.84 25.96 -3.62
CA PRO A 112 1.84 26.59 -4.94
C PRO A 112 2.27 25.58 -5.98
N HIS A 113 1.47 25.38 -7.03
CA HIS A 113 1.78 24.44 -8.11
C HIS A 113 2.66 25.19 -9.11
N PRO A 114 3.98 24.98 -9.16
CA PRO A 114 4.76 25.52 -10.26
C PRO A 114 4.28 24.74 -11.49
N GLY A 115 3.71 25.43 -12.48
CA GLY A 115 3.33 24.83 -13.77
C GLY A 115 4.54 24.40 -14.62
N GLY A 116 5.61 23.94 -13.98
CA GLY A 116 6.87 23.55 -14.61
C GLY A 116 6.89 22.09 -15.02
N ALA A 117 7.65 21.80 -16.08
CA ALA A 117 7.91 20.45 -16.55
C ALA A 117 8.46 19.54 -15.42
N LEU A 118 8.11 18.26 -15.47
CA LEU A 118 8.61 17.24 -14.55
C LEU A 118 10.14 17.13 -14.63
N VAL A 119 10.84 17.79 -13.72
CA VAL A 119 12.30 17.64 -13.55
C VAL A 119 12.58 16.18 -13.18
N PRO A 120 13.62 15.52 -13.73
CA PRO A 120 13.96 14.14 -13.34
C PRO A 120 14.15 13.99 -11.84
N PRO A 121 13.79 12.84 -11.24
CA PRO A 121 14.03 12.60 -9.82
C PRO A 121 15.52 12.59 -9.52
N SER A 122 15.93 13.30 -8.48
CA SER A 122 17.31 13.30 -7.99
C SER A 122 17.67 11.98 -7.31
N ILE A 123 18.97 11.68 -7.20
CA ILE A 123 19.46 10.45 -6.55
C ILE A 123 18.92 10.26 -5.12
N PRO A 124 18.89 11.30 -4.25
CA PRO A 124 18.29 11.18 -2.92
C PRO A 124 16.84 10.68 -2.95
N PHE A 125 16.06 11.14 -3.93
CA PHE A 125 14.67 10.72 -4.10
C PHE A 125 14.53 9.27 -4.53
N LEU A 126 15.45 8.76 -5.36
CA LEU A 126 15.48 7.35 -5.71
C LEU A 126 15.84 6.46 -4.50
N LEU A 127 16.69 6.95 -3.59
CA LEU A 127 17.02 6.26 -2.34
C LEU A 127 15.83 6.22 -1.38
N VAL A 128 15.09 7.32 -1.25
CA VAL A 128 13.85 7.32 -0.46
C VAL A 128 12.83 6.36 -1.09
N GLN A 129 12.73 6.30 -2.43
CA GLN A 129 11.81 5.39 -3.12
C GLN A 129 12.18 3.94 -2.84
N PHE A 130 13.48 3.64 -2.86
CA PHE A 130 13.99 2.34 -2.48
C PHE A 130 13.57 1.98 -1.06
N GLY A 131 13.75 2.88 -0.07
CA GLY A 131 13.31 2.64 1.31
C GLY A 131 11.79 2.43 1.44
N VAL A 132 10.99 3.23 0.74
CA VAL A 132 9.52 3.06 0.67
C VAL A 132 9.17 1.71 0.05
N ALA A 133 9.90 1.27 -0.97
CA ALA A 133 9.68 -0.02 -1.62
C ALA A 133 10.14 -1.21 -0.77
N VAL A 134 11.21 -1.07 0.03
CA VAL A 134 11.60 -2.07 1.04
C VAL A 134 10.48 -2.24 2.05
N TYR A 135 9.95 -1.14 2.59
CA TYR A 135 8.79 -1.18 3.48
C TYR A 135 7.56 -1.79 2.78
N GLY A 136 7.30 -1.39 1.54
CA GLY A 136 6.20 -1.88 0.72
C GLY A 136 6.29 -3.38 0.43
N GLY A 137 7.48 -3.90 0.13
CA GLY A 137 7.71 -5.33 -0.06
C GLY A 137 7.68 -6.14 1.24
N TYR A 138 8.03 -5.52 2.38
CA TYR A 138 8.01 -6.18 3.69
C TYR A 138 6.61 -6.26 4.28
N PHE A 139 5.85 -5.16 4.32
CA PHE A 139 4.54 -5.09 4.95
C PHE A 139 3.43 -4.58 4.05
N GLY A 140 3.72 -3.74 3.05
CA GLY A 140 2.76 -3.27 2.04
C GLY A 140 1.72 -2.26 2.52
N ALA A 141 1.16 -2.43 3.72
CA ALA A 141 0.10 -1.56 4.23
C ALA A 141 0.62 -0.14 4.47
N GLY A 142 -0.12 0.87 4.01
CA GLY A 142 0.28 2.28 4.16
C GLY A 142 1.41 2.76 3.24
N ALA A 143 2.08 1.88 2.49
CA ALA A 143 3.19 2.24 1.59
C ALA A 143 2.79 3.29 0.53
N GLY A 144 1.56 3.21 0.02
CA GLY A 144 1.03 4.20 -0.92
C GLY A 144 0.91 5.62 -0.34
N ILE A 145 0.73 5.75 0.98
CA ILE A 145 0.64 7.04 1.65
C ILE A 145 2.03 7.63 1.89
N LEU A 146 2.99 6.79 2.29
CA LEU A 146 4.40 7.18 2.34
C LEU A 146 4.85 7.72 0.98
N MET A 147 4.48 7.02 -0.09
CA MET A 147 4.83 7.41 -1.44
C MET A 147 4.15 8.73 -1.87
N LEU A 148 2.87 8.96 -1.51
CA LEU A 148 2.21 10.23 -1.78
C LEU A 148 2.84 11.40 -1.00
N GLY A 149 3.16 11.19 0.28
CA GLY A 149 3.84 12.19 1.10
C GLY A 149 5.20 12.54 0.52
N MET A 150 5.98 11.52 0.15
CA MET A 150 7.28 11.67 -0.50
C MET A 150 7.16 12.42 -1.84
N LEU A 151 6.31 11.97 -2.77
CA LEU A 151 6.10 12.64 -4.07
C LEU A 151 5.67 14.09 -3.90
N GLY A 152 4.88 14.37 -2.86
CA GLY A 152 4.46 15.71 -2.50
C GLY A 152 5.61 16.59 -2.01
N LEU A 153 6.51 16.06 -1.19
CA LEU A 153 7.74 16.74 -0.77
C LEU A 153 8.71 17.00 -1.95
N MET A 154 8.64 16.22 -3.03
CA MET A 154 9.42 16.48 -4.24
C MET A 154 8.90 17.64 -5.09
N GLY A 155 7.74 18.21 -4.73
CA GLY A 155 7.11 19.27 -5.50
C GLY A 155 6.29 18.77 -6.69
N LEU A 156 5.98 17.46 -6.79
CA LEU A 156 4.92 17.05 -7.71
C LEU A 156 3.60 17.63 -7.22
N SER A 157 3.03 18.49 -8.06
CA SER A 157 1.81 19.23 -7.76
C SER A 157 0.58 18.59 -8.42
N ASN A 158 0.79 17.84 -9.51
CA ASN A 158 -0.31 17.15 -10.18
C ASN A 158 -0.69 15.84 -9.45
N ILE A 159 -1.78 15.92 -8.69
CA ILE A 159 -2.34 14.80 -7.91
C ILE A 159 -2.64 13.57 -8.79
N HIS A 160 -3.09 13.77 -10.03
CA HIS A 160 -3.40 12.66 -10.94
C HIS A 160 -2.13 11.90 -11.33
N GLN A 161 -1.05 12.63 -11.66
CA GLN A 161 0.26 12.04 -11.94
C GLN A 161 0.88 11.38 -10.71
N MET A 162 0.75 11.99 -9.52
CA MET A 162 1.22 11.39 -8.28
C MET A 162 0.54 10.05 -7.99
N ASN A 163 -0.77 9.97 -8.23
CA ASN A 163 -1.50 8.71 -8.05
C ASN A 163 -1.13 7.67 -9.10
N GLY A 164 -0.90 8.09 -10.35
CA GLY A 164 -0.34 7.22 -11.38
C GLY A 164 1.02 6.65 -10.96
N LEU A 165 1.97 7.49 -10.58
CA LEU A 165 3.31 7.08 -10.13
C LEU A 165 3.25 6.18 -8.88
N LYS A 166 2.40 6.52 -7.91
CA LYS A 166 2.14 5.71 -6.71
C LYS A 166 1.65 4.31 -7.08
N ASN A 167 0.61 4.23 -7.91
CA ASN A 167 0.03 2.95 -8.32
C ASN A 167 1.02 2.13 -9.16
N TRP A 168 1.80 2.77 -10.02
CA TRP A 168 2.83 2.13 -10.82
C TRP A 168 3.93 1.52 -9.94
N ALA A 169 4.52 2.29 -9.04
CA ALA A 169 5.55 1.77 -8.15
C ALA A 169 5.00 0.70 -7.20
N ALA A 170 3.78 0.87 -6.69
CA ALA A 170 3.08 -0.15 -5.91
C ALA A 170 2.89 -1.45 -6.69
N LEU A 171 2.60 -1.36 -7.99
CA LEU A 171 2.55 -2.53 -8.85
C LEU A 171 3.93 -3.19 -8.97
N CYS A 172 5.00 -2.40 -9.14
CA CYS A 172 6.37 -2.90 -9.24
C CYS A 172 6.84 -3.62 -7.96
N PHE A 173 6.80 -2.95 -6.80
CA PHE A 173 7.32 -3.55 -5.57
C PHE A 173 6.44 -4.71 -5.08
N ASN A 174 5.11 -4.63 -5.23
CA ASN A 174 4.23 -5.75 -4.86
C ASN A 174 4.34 -6.90 -5.85
N GLY A 175 4.50 -6.64 -7.15
CA GLY A 175 4.65 -7.72 -8.13
C GLY A 175 5.88 -8.59 -7.85
N VAL A 176 7.00 -7.95 -7.50
CA VAL A 176 8.22 -8.67 -7.12
C VAL A 176 8.08 -9.35 -5.76
N ALA A 177 7.43 -8.68 -4.78
CA ALA A 177 7.16 -9.29 -3.48
C ALA A 177 6.29 -10.54 -3.61
N ILE A 178 5.24 -10.49 -4.41
CA ILE A 178 4.36 -11.63 -4.72
C ILE A 178 5.14 -12.77 -5.35
N ALA A 179 5.96 -12.49 -6.38
CA ALA A 179 6.80 -13.52 -6.98
C ALA A 179 7.71 -14.19 -5.93
N THR A 180 8.30 -13.37 -5.05
CA THR A 180 9.16 -13.85 -3.96
C THR A 180 8.37 -14.71 -2.95
N PHE A 181 7.16 -14.30 -2.56
CA PHE A 181 6.30 -15.04 -1.63
C PHE A 181 5.79 -16.36 -2.21
N VAL A 182 5.42 -16.35 -3.50
CA VAL A 182 5.00 -17.56 -4.22
C VAL A 182 6.15 -18.56 -4.31
N ILE A 183 7.36 -18.10 -4.68
CA ILE A 183 8.56 -18.94 -4.73
C ILE A 183 8.94 -19.44 -3.33
N GLY A 184 8.80 -18.60 -2.30
CA GLY A 184 9.07 -18.95 -0.91
C GLY A 184 8.04 -19.89 -0.27
N GLY A 185 6.93 -20.20 -0.96
CA GLY A 185 5.91 -21.13 -0.47
C GLY A 185 5.10 -20.61 0.74
N VAL A 186 5.10 -19.30 0.99
CA VAL A 186 4.42 -18.67 2.14
C VAL A 186 3.01 -18.16 1.81
N VAL A 187 2.45 -18.56 0.67
CA VAL A 187 1.13 -18.12 0.18
C VAL A 187 0.11 -19.23 0.37
N ASP A 188 -0.99 -18.94 1.07
CA ASP A 188 -2.12 -19.84 1.17
C ASP A 188 -3.14 -19.55 0.06
N TRP A 189 -3.17 -20.40 -0.96
CA TRP A 189 -4.03 -20.22 -2.14
C TRP A 189 -5.53 -20.30 -1.82
N SER A 190 -5.92 -21.05 -0.79
CA SER A 190 -7.33 -21.15 -0.37
C SER A 190 -7.79 -19.81 0.19
N LEU A 191 -6.95 -19.19 1.03
CA LEU A 191 -7.20 -17.85 1.55
C LEU A 191 -7.10 -16.78 0.46
N VAL A 192 -6.19 -16.90 -0.52
CA VAL A 192 -6.13 -15.98 -1.67
C VAL A 192 -7.46 -15.95 -2.42
N LEU A 193 -8.04 -17.13 -2.72
CA LEU A 193 -9.34 -17.22 -3.40
C LEU A 193 -10.47 -16.64 -2.55
N ALA A 194 -10.53 -17.01 -1.27
CA ALA A 194 -11.56 -16.51 -0.36
C ALA A 194 -11.51 -14.99 -0.22
N LEU A 195 -10.31 -14.43 -0.01
CA LEU A 195 -10.09 -12.99 0.06
C LEU A 195 -10.36 -12.30 -1.28
N GLY A 196 -9.99 -12.92 -2.40
CA GLY A 196 -10.26 -12.39 -3.73
C GLY A 196 -11.77 -12.24 -3.98
N VAL A 197 -12.57 -13.26 -3.63
CA VAL A 197 -14.03 -13.22 -3.74
C VAL A 197 -14.62 -12.17 -2.80
N CYS A 198 -14.16 -12.13 -1.54
CA CYS A 198 -14.59 -11.11 -0.57
C CYS A 198 -14.22 -9.69 -1.01
N ALA A 199 -13.03 -9.50 -1.57
CA ALA A 199 -12.57 -8.21 -2.08
C ALA A 199 -13.34 -7.78 -3.33
N ALA A 200 -13.64 -8.71 -4.24
CA ALA A 200 -14.45 -8.44 -5.43
C ALA A 200 -15.91 -8.11 -5.05
N GLY A 201 -16.54 -8.94 -4.22
CA GLY A 201 -17.91 -8.76 -3.74
C GLY A 201 -18.04 -7.49 -2.88
N GLY A 202 -17.14 -7.32 -1.93
CA GLY A 202 -17.05 -6.14 -1.07
C GLY A 202 -16.74 -4.88 -1.86
N GLY A 203 -15.85 -4.94 -2.85
CA GLY A 203 -15.54 -3.84 -3.76
C GLY A 203 -16.75 -3.43 -4.62
N TYR A 204 -17.51 -4.39 -5.12
CA TYR A 204 -18.74 -4.13 -5.87
C TYR A 204 -19.83 -3.50 -4.99
N ALA A 205 -20.10 -4.09 -3.81
CA ALA A 205 -21.04 -3.55 -2.85
C ALA A 205 -20.64 -2.16 -2.36
N ALA A 206 -19.35 -1.97 -2.03
CA ALA A 206 -18.79 -0.69 -1.64
C ALA A 206 -18.85 0.32 -2.77
N SER A 207 -18.63 -0.04 -4.04
CA SER A 207 -18.75 0.91 -5.16
C SER A 207 -20.18 1.46 -5.33
N ARG A 208 -21.20 0.63 -5.02
CA ARG A 208 -22.61 1.04 -5.04
C ARG A 208 -23.01 1.82 -3.78
N MET A 209 -22.47 1.46 -2.63
CA MET A 209 -22.75 2.14 -1.35
C MET A 209 -21.85 3.35 -1.08
N ALA A 210 -20.73 3.51 -1.78
CA ALA A 210 -19.76 4.59 -1.59
C ALA A 210 -20.35 5.97 -1.88
N GLN A 211 -21.48 6.04 -2.60
CA GLN A 211 -22.23 7.28 -2.78
C GLN A 211 -23.07 7.66 -1.54
N ARG A 212 -23.31 6.73 -0.61
CA ARG A 212 -24.15 6.91 0.59
C ARG A 212 -23.38 6.91 1.90
N VAL A 213 -22.16 6.36 1.94
CA VAL A 213 -21.33 6.31 3.14
C VAL A 213 -20.29 7.43 3.11
N PRO A 214 -20.27 8.34 4.10
CA PRO A 214 -19.27 9.39 4.13
C PRO A 214 -17.87 8.79 4.28
N GLN A 215 -16.93 9.28 3.49
CA GLN A 215 -15.54 8.82 3.48
C GLN A 215 -14.87 8.91 4.87
N ALA A 216 -15.31 9.84 5.70
CA ALA A 216 -14.89 9.96 7.10
C ALA A 216 -15.27 8.73 7.95
N ALA A 217 -16.43 8.11 7.70
CA ALA A 217 -16.90 6.95 8.46
C ALA A 217 -16.10 5.69 8.12
N VAL A 218 -15.83 5.43 6.84
CA VAL A 218 -14.97 4.30 6.40
C VAL A 218 -13.58 4.43 7.00
N ARG A 219 -13.05 5.66 7.02
CA ARG A 219 -11.75 5.95 7.62
C ARG A 219 -11.75 5.77 9.13
N ALA A 220 -12.75 6.27 9.83
CA ALA A 220 -12.89 6.09 11.28
C ALA A 220 -12.94 4.60 11.64
N LEU A 221 -13.67 3.80 10.86
CA LEU A 221 -13.73 2.35 11.03
C LEU A 221 -12.35 1.69 10.90
N ILE A 222 -11.60 2.02 9.84
CA ILE A 222 -10.24 1.49 9.63
C ILE A 222 -9.33 1.88 10.81
N ILE A 223 -9.42 3.14 11.27
CA ILE A 223 -8.59 3.63 12.39
C ILE A 223 -8.96 2.91 13.69
N VAL A 224 -10.25 2.76 14.00
CA VAL A 224 -10.73 2.07 15.20
C VAL A 224 -10.31 0.61 15.20
N ILE A 225 -10.43 -0.09 14.06
CA ILE A 225 -10.00 -1.49 13.93
C ILE A 225 -8.48 -1.59 14.06
N GLY A 226 -7.73 -0.72 13.38
CA GLY A 226 -6.27 -0.71 13.45
C GLY A 226 -5.74 -0.43 14.86
N LEU A 227 -6.28 0.58 15.55
CA LEU A 227 -5.92 0.91 16.92
C LEU A 227 -6.36 -0.17 17.92
N GLY A 228 -7.57 -0.71 17.77
CA GLY A 228 -8.08 -1.77 18.62
C GLY A 228 -7.25 -3.05 18.50
N TYR A 229 -6.87 -3.41 17.28
CA TYR A 229 -6.02 -4.58 17.04
C TYR A 229 -4.59 -4.39 17.53
N ALA A 230 -3.99 -3.21 17.30
CA ALA A 230 -2.68 -2.88 17.85
C ALA A 230 -2.71 -2.93 19.39
N GLY A 231 -3.77 -2.42 20.02
CA GLY A 231 -3.97 -2.51 21.47
C GLY A 231 -4.12 -3.95 21.97
N TRP A 232 -4.89 -4.78 21.26
CA TRP A 232 -5.06 -6.20 21.63
C TRP A 232 -3.74 -6.97 21.57
N LEU A 233 -2.95 -6.80 20.51
CA LEU A 233 -1.65 -7.45 20.37
C LEU A 233 -0.58 -6.95 21.36
N LEU A 234 -0.76 -5.77 21.95
CA LEU A 234 0.15 -5.25 22.97
C LEU A 234 -0.17 -5.75 24.38
N VAL A 235 -1.39 -6.26 24.60
CA VAL A 235 -1.89 -6.70 25.90
C VAL A 235 -1.95 -8.22 26.03
N GLY A 236 -2.12 -8.94 24.92
CA GLY A 236 -2.17 -10.42 24.85
C GLY A 236 -0.89 -11.04 24.31
#